data_AF-A0A1S1U2H7-F1
#
_entry.id   AF-A0A1S1U2H7-F1
#
_cell.length_a   1.000
_cell.length_b   1.000
_cell.length_c   1.000
_cell.angle_alpha   90.00
_cell.angle_beta   90.00
_cell.angle_gamma   90.00
#
_symmetry.space_group_name_H-M   'P 1'
#
loop_
_entity.id
_entity.type
_entity.pdbx_description
1 polymer ?
#
loop_
_entity_poly.entity_id
_entity_poly.type
_entity_poly.pdbx_seq_one_letter_code
_entity_poly.pdbx_strand_id
1 'polypeptide(L)'
;MLHTEYPTSDSKTVGAPTVYVEGTEHAANPVLRRYGALLMVWREKEVPYRSRDICDLILDACLHQGIGITKGDSQSLLSDALVEALPHSWLVKFMPRLSNKTKGTVDWALDKYLEQRFAYLTIKMVALLLSYLFDSIETIDSHLNMGAGRINRDFEKN
;
A
#
# COMPACT_ATOMS: atom_id res chain seq x y z
N MET A 1 53.41 -12.40 46.65
CA MET A 1 52.44 -13.43 46.22
C MET A 1 51.12 -13.14 46.91
N LEU A 2 50.15 -12.60 46.17
CA LEU A 2 48.77 -12.40 46.62
C LEU A 2 47.88 -12.76 45.41
N HIS A 3 47.31 -13.96 45.45
CA HIS A 3 46.24 -14.39 44.56
C HIS A 3 44.92 -14.11 45.29
N THR A 4 44.15 -13.16 44.79
CA THR A 4 42.75 -12.98 45.16
C THR A 4 41.90 -13.50 44.00
N GLU A 5 41.33 -14.69 44.20
CA GLU A 5 40.30 -15.26 43.35
C GLU A 5 38.95 -14.58 43.69
N TYR A 6 38.27 -14.05 42.67
CA TYR A 6 36.89 -13.59 42.78
C TYR A 6 35.93 -14.71 42.36
N PRO A 7 34.87 -15.00 43.12
CA PRO A 7 33.81 -15.89 42.66
C PRO A 7 32.84 -15.18 41.70
N THR A 8 32.25 -16.05 40.90
CA THR A 8 31.39 -15.91 39.72
C THR A 8 30.02 -15.25 39.92
N SER A 9 29.61 -14.52 38.87
CA SER A 9 28.29 -14.55 38.21
C SER A 9 27.04 -14.33 39.06
N ASP A 10 26.49 -13.12 38.98
CA ASP A 10 25.05 -12.92 38.88
C ASP A 10 24.71 -12.29 37.52
N SER A 11 24.13 -13.14 36.67
CA SER A 11 23.63 -12.82 35.35
C SER A 11 22.55 -11.75 35.43
N LYS A 12 22.86 -10.60 34.83
CA LYS A 12 21.83 -9.69 34.32
C LYS A 12 20.95 -10.48 33.35
N THR A 13 19.68 -10.73 33.71
CA THR A 13 18.63 -10.91 32.70
C THR A 13 18.39 -9.56 32.03
N VAL A 14 19.33 -9.17 31.16
CA VAL A 14 19.02 -8.28 30.05
C VAL A 14 18.10 -9.12 29.16
N GLY A 15 16.83 -8.71 29.06
CA GLY A 15 15.89 -9.30 28.13
C GLY A 15 16.57 -9.47 26.78
N ALA A 16 16.51 -10.70 26.26
CA ALA A 16 17.11 -11.04 24.98
C ALA A 16 16.77 -9.97 23.95
N PRO A 17 17.73 -9.52 23.13
CA PRO A 17 17.41 -8.62 22.03
C PRO A 17 16.40 -9.35 21.16
N THR A 18 15.18 -8.82 21.07
CA THR A 18 14.22 -9.24 20.07
C THR A 18 14.88 -8.97 18.73
N VAL A 19 15.45 -10.02 18.13
CA VAL A 19 15.93 -9.98 16.77
C VAL A 19 14.68 -9.79 15.92
N TYR A 20 14.40 -8.54 15.55
CA TYR A 20 13.42 -8.24 14.52
C TYR A 20 13.97 -8.84 13.23
N VAL A 21 13.49 -10.03 12.88
CA VAL A 21 13.78 -10.64 11.59
C VAL A 21 13.01 -9.81 10.56
N GLU A 22 13.69 -8.80 10.03
CA GLU A 22 13.24 -7.78 9.07
C GLU A 22 12.52 -8.39 7.83
N GLY A 23 12.72 -9.68 7.57
CA GLY A 23 12.06 -10.42 6.48
C GLY A 23 10.67 -11.01 6.80
N THR A 24 10.26 -11.16 8.06
CA THR A 24 9.01 -11.84 8.42
C THR A 24 7.79 -10.90 8.44
N GLU A 25 7.99 -9.66 8.84
CA GLU A 25 6.92 -8.66 8.98
C GLU A 25 6.31 -8.28 7.62
N HIS A 26 7.13 -8.17 6.58
CA HIS A 26 6.67 -7.90 5.22
C HIS A 26 5.89 -9.09 4.63
N ALA A 27 6.33 -10.32 4.92
CA ALA A 27 5.68 -11.53 4.43
C ALA A 27 4.32 -11.77 5.09
N ALA A 28 4.11 -11.26 6.32
CA ALA A 28 2.84 -11.35 7.03
C ALA A 28 1.83 -10.27 6.63
N ASN A 29 2.28 -9.12 6.13
CA ASN A 29 1.41 -8.00 5.81
C ASN A 29 0.49 -8.33 4.59
N PRO A 30 -0.84 -8.34 4.75
CA PRO A 30 -1.76 -8.76 3.68
C PRO A 30 -1.72 -7.82 2.46
N VAL A 31 -1.51 -6.53 2.66
CA VAL A 31 -1.40 -5.54 1.58
C VAL A 31 -0.15 -5.80 0.75
N LEU A 32 1.01 -6.00 1.39
CA LEU A 32 2.26 -6.28 0.68
C LEU A 32 2.23 -7.64 -0.03
N ARG A 33 1.58 -8.66 0.53
CA ARG A 33 1.36 -9.94 -0.14
C ARG A 33 0.56 -9.78 -1.44
N ARG A 34 -0.57 -9.06 -1.37
CA ARG A 34 -1.40 -8.75 -2.54
C ARG A 34 -0.64 -7.93 -3.57
N TYR A 35 0.11 -6.93 -3.11
CA TYR A 35 0.94 -6.09 -3.98
C TYR A 35 1.97 -6.90 -4.76
N GLY A 36 2.70 -7.80 -4.10
CA GLY A 36 3.67 -8.66 -4.76
C GLY A 36 3.01 -9.58 -5.79
N ALA A 37 1.90 -10.22 -5.43
CA ALA A 37 1.18 -11.11 -6.34
C ALA A 37 0.59 -10.36 -7.55
N LEU A 38 0.02 -9.16 -7.36
CA LEU A 38 -0.51 -8.34 -8.45
C LEU A 38 0.60 -7.93 -9.44
N LEU A 39 1.77 -7.52 -8.95
CA LEU A 39 2.91 -7.19 -9.80
C LEU A 39 3.41 -8.39 -10.62
N MET A 40 3.41 -9.60 -10.04
CA MET A 40 3.78 -10.82 -10.77
C MET A 40 2.78 -11.10 -11.90
N VAL A 41 1.48 -11.04 -11.61
CA VAL A 41 0.43 -11.24 -12.62
C VAL A 41 0.56 -10.22 -13.75
N TRP A 42 0.80 -8.95 -13.43
CA TRP A 42 0.93 -7.90 -14.45
C TRP A 42 2.20 -8.00 -15.29
N ARG A 43 3.29 -8.50 -14.69
CA ARG A 43 4.53 -8.81 -15.42
C ARG A 43 4.30 -9.92 -16.46
N GLU A 44 3.45 -10.89 -16.15
CA GLU A 44 3.19 -12.03 -17.03
C GLU A 44 2.16 -11.75 -18.13
N LYS A 45 1.19 -10.86 -17.87
CA LYS A 45 0.03 -10.65 -18.75
C LYS A 45 0.09 -9.39 -19.65
N GLU A 46 1.17 -8.61 -19.64
CA GLU A 46 1.31 -7.32 -20.36
C GLU A 46 0.00 -6.50 -20.34
N VAL A 47 -0.49 -6.14 -19.16
CA VAL A 47 -1.89 -5.73 -19.04
C VAL A 47 -2.13 -4.28 -19.48
N PRO A 48 -2.97 -4.02 -20.51
CA PRO A 48 -3.21 -2.67 -21.01
C PRO A 48 -4.43 -2.04 -20.34
N TYR A 49 -4.36 -1.81 -19.02
CA TYR A 49 -5.43 -1.06 -18.35
C TYR A 49 -5.31 0.43 -18.66
N ARG A 50 -6.41 1.05 -19.10
CA ARG A 50 -6.44 2.50 -19.31
C ARG A 50 -6.32 3.20 -17.96
N SER A 51 -5.42 4.18 -17.85
CA SER A 51 -5.18 4.92 -16.59
C SER A 51 -6.46 5.54 -16.02
N ARG A 52 -7.42 5.91 -16.88
CA ARG A 52 -8.72 6.45 -16.46
C ARG A 52 -9.54 5.42 -15.68
N ASP A 53 -9.68 4.21 -16.20
CA ASP A 53 -10.53 3.17 -15.61
C ASP A 53 -9.99 2.73 -14.24
N ILE A 54 -8.65 2.68 -14.12
CA ILE A 54 -7.97 2.45 -12.84
C ILE A 54 -8.28 3.56 -11.84
N CYS A 55 -8.19 4.83 -12.25
CA CYS A 55 -8.45 5.94 -11.36
C CYS A 55 -9.91 5.95 -10.90
N ASP A 56 -10.86 5.76 -11.82
CA ASP A 56 -12.29 5.70 -11.49
C ASP A 56 -12.55 4.54 -10.50
N LEU A 57 -11.93 3.38 -10.70
CA LEU A 57 -12.00 2.24 -9.76
C LEU A 57 -11.44 2.59 -8.36
N ILE A 58 -10.30 3.25 -8.29
CA ILE A 58 -9.69 3.68 -7.02
C ILE A 58 -10.60 4.69 -6.30
N LEU A 59 -11.14 5.66 -7.03
CA LEU A 59 -12.03 6.68 -6.48
C LEU A 59 -13.31 6.06 -5.92
N ASP A 60 -13.93 5.15 -6.68
CA ASP A 60 -15.13 4.44 -6.26
C ASP A 60 -14.86 3.59 -5.00
N ALA A 61 -13.73 2.88 -4.96
CA ALA A 61 -13.35 2.08 -3.79
C ALA A 61 -13.10 2.95 -2.54
N CYS A 62 -12.41 4.08 -2.69
CA CYS A 62 -12.21 5.04 -1.60
C CYS A 62 -13.56 5.56 -1.07
N LEU A 63 -14.47 5.95 -1.98
CA LEU A 63 -15.80 6.44 -1.61
C LEU A 63 -16.59 5.38 -0.84
N HIS A 64 -16.59 4.13 -1.31
CA HIS A 64 -17.29 3.02 -0.67
C HIS A 64 -16.75 2.70 0.74
N GLN A 65 -15.45 2.89 0.97
CA GLN A 65 -14.79 2.66 2.26
C GLN A 65 -14.79 3.89 3.18
N GLY A 66 -15.35 5.02 2.73
CA GLY A 66 -15.34 6.27 3.49
C GLY A 66 -13.94 6.88 3.65
N ILE A 67 -13.04 6.59 2.71
CA ILE A 67 -11.66 7.09 2.69
C ILE A 67 -11.63 8.42 1.92
N GLY A 68 -11.09 9.44 2.56
CA GLY A 68 -10.93 10.77 1.98
C GLY A 68 -9.75 10.81 1.02
N ILE A 69 -9.95 11.43 -0.15
CA ILE A 69 -8.87 11.74 -1.11
C ILE A 69 -8.54 13.25 -1.16
N THR A 70 -9.28 14.06 -0.42
CA THR A 70 -9.05 15.50 -0.25
C THR A 70 -9.27 15.87 1.21
N LYS A 71 -8.86 17.08 1.61
CA LYS A 71 -9.09 17.59 2.96
C LYS A 71 -10.61 17.76 3.18
N GLY A 72 -11.22 16.81 3.87
CA GLY A 72 -12.59 16.87 4.37
C GLY A 72 -12.59 16.64 5.89
N ASP A 73 -13.55 17.25 6.58
CA ASP A 73 -13.51 17.41 8.04
C ASP A 73 -13.78 16.11 8.85
N SER A 74 -13.93 14.94 8.21
CA SER A 74 -14.35 13.71 8.92
C SER A 74 -13.86 12.37 8.34
N GLN A 75 -13.06 12.34 7.28
CA GLN A 75 -12.60 11.09 6.66
C GLN A 75 -11.09 10.91 6.82
N SER A 76 -10.66 9.68 7.12
CA SER A 76 -9.24 9.33 7.09
C SER A 76 -8.73 9.46 5.67
N LEU A 77 -7.61 10.16 5.48
CA LEU A 77 -7.00 10.30 4.15
C LEU A 77 -6.45 8.96 3.67
N LEU A 78 -6.45 8.73 2.35
CA LEU A 78 -5.86 7.53 1.75
C LEU A 78 -4.39 7.36 2.13
N SER A 79 -3.65 8.47 2.16
CA SER A 79 -2.27 8.51 2.63
C SER A 79 -2.11 8.13 4.11
N ASP A 80 -3.04 8.54 4.99
CA ASP A 80 -3.05 8.10 6.39
C ASP A 80 -3.32 6.60 6.48
N ALA A 81 -4.29 6.11 5.70
CA ALA A 81 -4.70 4.72 5.67
C ALA A 81 -3.56 3.78 5.22
N LEU A 82 -2.76 4.20 4.23
CA LEU A 82 -1.56 3.46 3.82
C LEU A 82 -0.45 3.47 4.88
N VAL A 83 -0.25 4.58 5.57
CA VAL A 83 0.75 4.68 6.65
C VAL A 83 0.40 3.73 7.79
N GLU A 84 -0.89 3.59 8.11
CA GLU A 84 -1.36 2.66 9.13
C GLU A 84 -1.30 1.20 8.68
N ALA A 85 -1.52 0.92 7.38
CA ALA A 85 -1.58 -0.44 6.85
C ALA A 85 -0.21 -1.08 6.56
N LEU A 86 0.85 -0.29 6.38
CA LEU A 86 2.15 -0.76 5.91
C LEU A 86 3.21 -0.75 7.01
N PRO A 87 4.15 -1.72 7.05
CA PRO A 87 5.25 -1.70 8.00
C PRO A 87 6.09 -0.44 7.84
N HIS A 88 6.41 0.23 8.94
CA HIS A 88 7.14 1.50 8.89
C HIS A 88 8.52 1.36 8.22
N SER A 89 9.24 0.26 8.48
CA SER A 89 10.52 -0.06 7.83
C SER A 89 10.39 -0.12 6.30
N TRP A 90 9.27 -0.66 5.80
CA TRP A 90 8.97 -0.70 4.37
C TRP A 90 8.72 0.70 3.81
N LEU A 91 7.90 1.51 4.52
CA LEU A 91 7.62 2.89 4.15
C LEU A 91 8.90 3.71 4.08
N VAL A 92 9.79 3.62 5.06
CA VAL A 92 11.09 4.34 5.06
C VAL A 92 11.91 3.97 3.82
N LYS A 93 11.94 2.69 3.43
CA LYS A 93 12.73 2.20 2.31
C LYS A 93 12.16 2.55 0.94
N PHE A 94 10.85 2.45 0.76
CA PHE A 94 10.21 2.53 -0.57
C PHE A 94 9.35 3.77 -0.78
N MET A 95 8.86 4.40 0.30
CA MET A 95 8.00 5.58 0.28
C MET A 95 8.38 6.58 1.39
N PRO A 96 9.65 7.05 1.45
CA PRO A 96 10.17 7.81 2.59
C PRO A 96 9.36 9.08 2.90
N ARG A 97 8.73 9.66 1.88
CA ARG A 97 7.83 10.80 2.04
C ARG A 97 6.58 10.46 2.88
N LEU A 98 5.97 9.29 2.67
CA LEU A 98 4.83 8.84 3.48
C LEU A 98 5.26 8.44 4.89
N SER A 99 6.47 7.89 5.06
CA SER A 99 6.96 7.47 6.38
C SER A 99 7.04 8.60 7.42
N ASN A 100 7.26 9.84 6.97
CA ASN A 100 7.38 11.03 7.82
C ASN A 100 6.10 11.89 7.83
N LYS A 101 5.01 11.37 7.28
CA LYS A 101 3.76 12.11 7.14
C LYS A 101 3.06 12.29 8.49
N THR A 102 2.67 13.52 8.79
CA THR A 102 1.79 13.80 9.93
C THR A 102 0.36 13.34 9.66
N LYS A 103 -0.27 12.62 10.59
CA LYS A 103 -1.67 12.17 10.46
C LYS A 103 -2.62 13.34 10.20
N GLY A 104 -3.57 13.18 9.28
CA GLY A 104 -4.58 14.19 8.94
C GLY A 104 -4.09 15.32 8.01
N THR A 105 -2.81 15.33 7.61
CA THR A 105 -2.31 16.28 6.60
C THR A 105 -2.44 15.69 5.19
N VAL A 106 -2.68 16.51 4.18
CA VAL A 106 -2.78 16.03 2.80
C VAL A 106 -1.39 15.66 2.28
N ASP A 107 -1.24 14.42 1.78
CA ASP A 107 -0.11 14.07 0.93
C ASP A 107 -0.42 14.49 -0.50
N TRP A 108 0.31 15.49 -0.97
CA TRP A 108 0.04 16.12 -2.26
C TRP A 108 0.30 15.24 -3.47
N ALA A 109 1.05 14.14 -3.38
CA ALA A 109 1.27 13.27 -4.55
C ALA A 109 0.48 11.95 -4.51
N LEU A 110 -0.22 11.69 -3.42
CA LEU A 110 -1.16 10.58 -3.33
C LEU A 110 -2.60 11.09 -3.35
N ASP A 111 -2.99 11.88 -2.35
CA ASP A 111 -4.38 12.29 -2.14
C ASP A 111 -4.83 13.24 -3.27
N LYS A 112 -4.06 14.31 -3.50
CA LYS A 112 -4.43 15.32 -4.50
C LYS A 112 -4.26 14.85 -5.95
N TYR A 113 -3.34 13.92 -6.22
CA TYR A 113 -3.14 13.42 -7.59
C TYR A 113 -4.31 12.59 -8.09
N LEU A 114 -5.03 11.93 -7.18
CA LEU A 114 -6.26 11.21 -7.52
C LEU A 114 -7.41 12.17 -7.88
N GLU A 115 -7.46 13.34 -7.23
CA GLU A 115 -8.46 14.39 -7.52
C GLU A 115 -8.28 14.99 -8.92
N GLN A 116 -7.03 15.22 -9.34
CA GLN A 116 -6.74 15.96 -10.58
C GLN A 116 -6.94 15.18 -11.87
N ARG A 117 -7.48 13.94 -11.81
CA ARG A 117 -7.77 13.04 -12.95
C ARG A 117 -6.79 13.28 -14.12
N PHE A 118 -5.55 12.78 -14.05
CA PHE A 118 -4.77 12.18 -15.17
C PHE A 118 -3.24 12.10 -14.92
N ALA A 119 -2.69 10.94 -15.31
CA ALA A 119 -1.37 10.67 -15.93
C ALA A 119 -0.14 10.18 -15.13
N TYR A 120 0.03 10.40 -13.82
CA TYR A 120 1.38 10.19 -13.22
C TYR A 120 1.48 9.13 -12.11
N LEU A 121 0.41 8.40 -11.79
CA LEU A 121 0.55 7.27 -10.87
C LEU A 121 1.37 6.17 -11.55
N THR A 122 2.54 5.90 -10.99
CA THR A 122 3.37 4.79 -11.45
C THR A 122 2.62 3.47 -11.27
N ILE A 123 2.90 2.49 -12.13
CA ILE A 123 2.30 1.15 -12.02
C ILE A 123 2.46 0.53 -10.62
N LYS A 124 3.59 0.81 -9.95
CA LYS A 124 3.86 0.38 -8.58
C LYS A 124 2.89 1.02 -7.58
N MET A 125 2.65 2.33 -7.71
CA MET A 125 1.69 3.04 -6.86
C MET A 125 0.27 2.53 -7.09
N VAL A 126 -0.12 2.33 -8.35
CA VAL A 126 -1.43 1.77 -8.68
C VAL A 126 -1.60 0.38 -8.05
N ALA A 127 -0.62 -0.51 -8.24
CA ALA A 127 -0.69 -1.86 -7.67
C ALA A 127 -0.80 -1.82 -6.14
N LEU A 128 -0.08 -0.92 -5.47
CA LEU A 128 -0.15 -0.75 -4.02
C LEU A 128 -1.53 -0.27 -3.56
N LEU A 129 -2.07 0.74 -4.24
CA LEU A 129 -3.40 1.29 -3.95
C LEU A 129 -4.49 0.24 -4.11
N LEU A 130 -4.48 -0.51 -5.22
CA LEU A 130 -5.44 -1.59 -5.43
C LEU A 130 -5.28 -2.70 -4.39
N SER A 131 -4.05 -3.04 -4.01
CA SER A 131 -3.78 -4.07 -2.98
C SER A 131 -4.24 -3.68 -1.58
N TYR A 132 -4.29 -2.38 -1.30
CA TYR A 132 -4.84 -1.83 -0.08
C TYR A 132 -6.38 -1.80 -0.12
N LEU A 133 -6.95 -1.28 -1.21
CA LEU A 133 -8.39 -1.05 -1.35
C LEU A 133 -9.20 -2.32 -1.58
N PHE A 134 -8.60 -3.42 -2.05
CA PHE A 134 -9.31 -4.65 -2.35
C PHE A 134 -8.79 -5.83 -1.53
N ASP A 135 -9.70 -6.72 -1.17
CA ASP A 135 -9.38 -7.90 -0.38
C ASP A 135 -8.74 -9.03 -1.17
N SER A 136 -8.91 -9.05 -2.50
CA SER A 136 -8.40 -10.08 -3.41
C SER A 136 -7.98 -9.53 -4.77
N ILE A 137 -7.10 -10.27 -5.46
CA ILE A 137 -6.63 -9.92 -6.82
C ILE A 137 -7.72 -10.22 -7.85
N GLU A 138 -8.52 -11.26 -7.60
CA GLU A 138 -9.63 -11.68 -8.43
C GLU A 138 -10.69 -10.57 -8.51
N THR A 139 -10.96 -9.89 -7.40
CA THR A 139 -11.86 -8.72 -7.38
C THR A 139 -11.30 -7.59 -8.24
N ILE A 140 -10.00 -7.28 -8.11
CA ILE A 140 -9.34 -6.24 -8.91
C ILE A 140 -9.44 -6.56 -10.41
N ASP A 141 -9.05 -7.77 -10.80
CA ASP A 141 -9.10 -8.20 -12.21
C ASP A 141 -10.54 -8.21 -12.75
N SER A 142 -11.53 -8.62 -11.95
CA SER A 142 -12.94 -8.57 -12.35
C SER A 142 -13.40 -7.14 -12.68
N HIS A 143 -13.11 -6.17 -11.80
CA HIS A 143 -13.47 -4.77 -12.03
C HIS A 143 -12.79 -4.19 -13.27
N LEU A 144 -11.50 -4.47 -13.45
CA LEU A 144 -10.74 -3.94 -14.58
C LEU A 144 -11.16 -4.57 -15.92
N ASN A 145 -11.53 -5.85 -15.94
CA ASN A 145 -12.06 -6.52 -17.13
C ASN A 145 -13.51 -6.10 -17.45
N MET A 146 -14.33 -5.79 -16.45
CA MET A 146 -15.69 -5.26 -16.66
C MET A 146 -15.69 -3.85 -17.27
N GLY A 147 -14.70 -3.01 -16.92
CA GLY A 147 -14.48 -1.70 -17.55
C GLY A 147 -14.21 -1.82 -19.05
N ALA A 148 -13.35 -2.77 -19.45
CA ALA A 148 -13.06 -3.05 -20.86
C ALA A 148 -14.30 -3.53 -21.64
N GLY A 149 -15.17 -4.31 -21.02
CA GLY A 149 -16.40 -4.84 -21.64
C GLY A 149 -17.56 -3.84 -21.79
N ARG A 150 -17.53 -2.68 -21.11
CA ARG A 150 -18.51 -1.60 -21.33
C ARG A 150 -18.23 -0.85 -22.64
N ILE A 151 -16.96 -0.67 -22.98
CA ILE A 151 -16.53 0.10 -24.16
C ILE A 151 -16.89 -0.60 -25.47
N ASN A 152 -16.78 -1.93 -25.55
CA ASN A 152 -17.19 -2.64 -26.78
C ASN A 152 -18.68 -2.45 -27.09
N ARG A 153 -19.54 -2.31 -26.08
CA ARG A 153 -20.98 -2.09 -26.29
C ARG A 153 -21.34 -0.67 -26.73
N ASP A 154 -20.49 0.32 -26.40
CA ASP A 154 -20.68 1.70 -26.83
C ASP A 154 -20.08 1.97 -28.23
N PHE A 155 -19.12 1.15 -28.66
CA PHE A 155 -18.60 1.14 -30.03
C PHE A 155 -19.50 0.38 -31.01
N GLU A 156 -20.22 -0.65 -30.58
CA GLU A 156 -21.19 -1.37 -31.42
C GLU A 156 -22.53 -0.63 -31.60
N LYS A 157 -22.72 0.52 -30.92
CA LYS A 157 -23.95 1.32 -30.96
C LYS A 157 -23.81 2.67 -31.68
N ASN A 158 -22.66 2.95 -32.29
CA ASN A 158 -22.44 4.08 -33.20
C ASN A 158 -22.10 3.58 -34.61
#